data_AF-A0A1E1WKG7-F1
#
_entry.id   AF-A0A1E1WKG7-F1
#
_cell.length_a   1.000
_cell.length_b   1.000
_cell.length_c   1.000
_cell.angle_alpha   90.00
_cell.angle_beta   90.00
_cell.angle_gamma   90.00
#
_symmetry.space_group_name_H-M   'P 1'
#
loop_
_entity.id
_entity.type
_entity.pdbx_description
1 polymer ?
#
loop_
_entity_poly.entity_id
_entity_poly.type
_entity_poly.pdbx_seq_one_letter_code
_entity_poly.pdbx_strand_id
1 'polypeptide(L)'
;MLLRTLFHLIGAIQFGYGCYYDYTYVNIPSTSTKVTHFGGKFKYLTYLNAMLQTLYFTVALLNDLIGTNEPSPPEKPLIRRLKDGLFSCLAFPLSMFVGLTFWG
;
A
#
# COMPACT_ATOMS: atom_id res chain seq x y z
N MET A 1 -4.87 -18.92 10.16
CA MET A 1 -3.72 -18.08 10.57
C MET A 1 -2.70 -17.97 9.45
N LEU A 2 -2.14 -19.10 8.97
CA LEU A 2 -1.12 -19.16 7.93
C LEU A 2 -1.48 -18.43 6.62
N LEU A 3 -2.65 -18.71 6.03
CA LEU A 3 -3.06 -18.11 4.75
C LEU A 3 -3.06 -16.56 4.79
N ARG A 4 -3.56 -15.99 5.89
CA ARG A 4 -3.63 -14.53 6.08
C ARG A 4 -2.22 -13.92 6.16
N THR A 5 -1.33 -14.52 6.95
CA THR A 5 0.05 -14.09 7.08
C THR A 5 0.79 -14.18 5.74
N LEU A 6 0.59 -15.27 4.99
CA LEU A 6 1.16 -15.42 3.65
C LEU A 6 0.62 -14.38 2.67
N PHE A 7 -0.69 -14.10 2.71
CA PHE A 7 -1.29 -13.06 1.87
C PHE A 7 -0.67 -11.68 2.17
N HIS A 8 -0.52 -11.31 3.43
CA HIS A 8 0.10 -10.03 3.78
C HIS A 8 1.59 -9.97 3.43
N LEU A 9 2.32 -11.08 3.62
CA LEU A 9 3.72 -11.19 3.24
C LEU A 9 3.90 -11.02 1.72
N ILE A 10 3.13 -11.76 0.93
CA ILE A 10 3.17 -11.68 -0.54
C ILE A 10 2.79 -10.26 -0.98
N GLY A 11 1.75 -9.66 -0.40
CA GLY A 11 1.36 -8.28 -0.69
C GLY A 11 2.47 -7.27 -0.39
N ALA A 12 3.14 -7.38 0.76
CA ALA A 12 4.24 -6.50 1.13
C ALA A 12 5.42 -6.63 0.16
N ILE A 13 5.79 -7.87 -0.21
CA ILE A 13 6.86 -8.13 -1.19
C ILE A 13 6.47 -7.61 -2.57
N GLN A 14 5.28 -7.93 -3.05
CA GLN A 14 4.79 -7.57 -4.38
C GLN A 14 4.75 -6.05 -4.57
N PHE A 15 4.12 -5.32 -3.65
CA PHE A 15 4.02 -3.85 -3.74
C PHE A 15 5.36 -3.18 -3.47
N GLY A 16 6.13 -3.66 -2.50
CA GLY A 16 7.46 -3.12 -2.20
C GLY A 16 8.43 -3.28 -3.36
N TYR A 17 8.49 -4.48 -3.95
CA TYR A 17 9.28 -4.73 -5.15
C TYR A 17 8.75 -3.93 -6.35
N GLY A 18 7.43 -3.82 -6.51
CA GLY A 18 6.82 -3.00 -7.55
C GLY A 18 7.23 -1.54 -7.47
N CYS A 19 7.20 -0.94 -6.27
CA CYS A 19 7.68 0.43 -6.04
C CYS A 19 9.18 0.57 -6.32
N TYR A 20 10.01 -0.36 -5.84
CA TYR A 20 11.45 -0.37 -6.11
C TYR A 20 11.74 -0.44 -7.62
N TYR A 21 11.10 -1.38 -8.30
CA TYR A 21 11.31 -1.62 -9.73
C TYR A 21 10.83 -0.44 -10.55
N ASP A 22 9.64 0.07 -10.25
CA ASP A 22 9.11 1.27 -10.90
C ASP A 22 10.09 2.41 -10.72
N TYR A 23 10.47 2.76 -9.49
CA TYR A 23 11.40 3.86 -9.20
C TYR A 23 12.73 3.75 -9.95
N THR A 24 13.30 2.55 -10.00
CA THR A 24 14.67 2.31 -10.49
C THR A 24 14.75 2.13 -12.00
N TYR A 25 13.81 1.40 -12.60
CA TYR A 25 13.94 0.92 -13.99
C TYR A 25 12.89 1.49 -14.93
N VAL A 26 11.74 1.94 -14.43
CA VAL A 26 10.68 2.44 -15.31
C VAL A 26 10.98 3.88 -15.72
N ASN A 27 11.21 4.07 -17.02
CA ASN A 27 11.34 5.40 -17.61
C ASN A 27 9.97 5.83 -18.13
N ILE A 28 9.40 6.86 -17.51
CA ILE A 28 8.11 7.41 -17.94
C ILE A 28 8.39 8.29 -19.18
N PRO A 29 7.82 7.98 -20.36
CA PRO A 29 8.03 8.81 -21.55
C PRO A 29 7.58 10.24 -21.27
N SER A 30 8.40 11.25 -21.63
CA SER A 30 7.99 12.64 -21.44
C SER A 30 6.86 12.98 -22.44
N THR A 31 5.62 12.95 -21.99
CA THR A 31 4.44 13.28 -22.81
C THR A 31 4.14 14.78 -22.90
N SER A 32 5.01 15.66 -22.38
CA SER A 32 4.78 17.11 -22.45
C SER A 32 6.06 17.94 -22.46
N THR A 33 6.06 18.98 -23.30
CA THR A 33 7.10 20.03 -23.39
C THR A 33 7.12 20.98 -22.19
N LYS A 34 6.19 20.82 -21.23
CA LYS A 34 6.02 21.64 -20.01
C LYS A 34 5.88 20.81 -18.74
N VAL A 35 6.48 19.63 -18.65
CA VAL A 35 6.48 18.86 -17.40
C VAL A 35 7.44 19.54 -16.42
N THR A 36 6.91 20.13 -15.36
CA THR A 36 7.75 20.63 -14.26
C THR A 36 8.51 19.46 -13.63
N HIS A 37 9.79 19.68 -13.33
CA HIS A 37 10.67 18.68 -12.68
C HIS A 37 10.24 18.31 -11.26
N PHE A 38 9.20 18.95 -10.72
CA PHE A 38 8.84 18.83 -9.32
C PHE A 38 8.14 17.48 -9.05
N GLY A 39 8.67 16.74 -8.07
CA GLY A 39 8.04 15.53 -7.52
C GLY A 39 8.33 14.21 -8.26
N GLY A 40 8.95 14.23 -9.45
CA GLY A 40 9.34 12.99 -10.15
C GLY A 40 8.20 11.99 -10.28
N LYS A 41 8.40 10.76 -9.79
CA LYS A 41 7.38 9.69 -9.74
C LYS A 41 6.37 9.85 -8.59
N PHE A 42 6.73 10.58 -7.54
CA PHE A 42 5.87 10.81 -6.38
C PHE A 42 4.67 11.72 -6.68
N LYS A 43 4.62 12.35 -7.86
CA LYS A 43 3.43 13.09 -8.29
C LYS A 43 2.30 12.19 -8.78
N TYR A 44 2.58 10.94 -9.14
CA TYR A 44 1.57 10.03 -9.69
C TYR A 44 0.81 9.35 -8.55
N LEU A 45 -0.51 9.54 -8.54
CA LEU A 45 -1.38 8.95 -7.53
C LEU A 45 -1.34 7.42 -7.54
N THR A 46 -1.10 6.80 -8.71
CA THR A 46 -0.89 5.35 -8.84
C THR A 46 0.35 4.87 -8.09
N TYR A 47 1.46 5.61 -8.18
CA TYR A 47 2.71 5.30 -7.47
C TYR A 47 2.56 5.54 -5.96
N LEU A 48 1.91 6.66 -5.56
CA LEU A 48 1.59 6.93 -4.16
C LEU A 48 0.66 5.85 -3.57
N ASN A 49 -0.32 5.38 -4.34
CA ASN A 49 -1.17 4.26 -3.93
C ASN A 49 -0.35 2.99 -3.71
N ALA A 50 0.56 2.63 -4.62
CA ALA A 50 1.42 1.44 -4.46
C ALA A 50 2.31 1.53 -3.20
N MET A 51 2.85 2.72 -2.89
CA MET A 51 3.58 2.94 -1.64
C MET A 51 2.69 2.77 -0.40
N LEU A 52 1.47 3.30 -0.43
CA LEU A 52 0.50 3.14 0.64
C LEU A 52 0.11 1.66 0.83
N GLN A 53 -0.05 0.90 -0.25
CA GLN A 53 -0.30 -0.55 -0.17
C GLN A 53 0.91 -1.27 0.46
N THR A 54 2.13 -0.91 0.08
CA THR A 54 3.35 -1.46 0.70
C THR A 54 3.35 -1.22 2.22
N LEU A 55 3.02 0.00 2.65
CA LEU A 55 2.92 0.34 4.07
C LEU A 55 1.82 -0.48 4.76
N TYR A 56 0.62 -0.52 4.18
CA TYR A 56 -0.50 -1.26 4.75
C TYR A 56 -0.19 -2.74 4.92
N PHE A 57 0.29 -3.41 3.87
CA PHE A 57 0.62 -4.84 3.92
C PHE A 57 1.74 -5.14 4.91
N THR A 58 2.72 -4.24 5.06
CA THR A 58 3.76 -4.36 6.08
C THR A 58 3.20 -4.26 7.50
N VAL A 59 2.35 -3.26 7.77
CA VAL A 59 1.69 -3.11 9.08
C VAL A 59 0.76 -4.29 9.36
N ALA A 60 0.06 -4.79 8.35
CA ALA A 60 -0.81 -5.95 8.46
C ALA A 60 -0.04 -7.24 8.76
N LEU A 61 1.12 -7.43 8.11
CA LEU A 61 2.03 -8.53 8.40
C LEU A 61 2.58 -8.46 9.82
N LEU A 62 3.03 -7.28 10.26
CA LEU A 62 3.50 -7.09 11.64
C LEU A 62 2.38 -7.38 12.65
N ASN A 63 1.16 -6.90 12.41
CA ASN A 63 0.01 -7.24 13.25
C ASN A 63 -0.27 -8.75 13.30
N ASP A 64 -0.01 -9.49 12.23
CA ASP A 64 -0.19 -10.94 12.23
C ASP A 64 0.90 -11.69 13.01
N LEU A 65 2.09 -11.11 13.14
CA LEU A 65 3.21 -11.71 13.86
C LEU A 65 3.21 -11.38 15.35
N ILE A 66 2.89 -10.14 15.72
CA ILE A 66 2.99 -9.64 17.11
C ILE A 66 1.67 -9.12 17.69
N GLY A 67 0.62 -8.99 16.87
CA GLY A 67 -0.68 -8.48 17.29
C GLY A 67 -1.71 -9.58 17.54
N THR A 68 -2.96 -9.16 17.77
CA THR A 68 -4.12 -10.05 17.83
C THR A 68 -5.13 -9.71 16.74
N ASN A 69 -5.79 -10.75 16.22
CA ASN A 69 -6.89 -10.64 15.26
C ASN A 69 -8.20 -11.20 15.84
N GLU A 70 -8.27 -11.39 17.16
CA GLU A 70 -9.52 -11.78 17.81
C GLU A 70 -10.64 -10.76 17.51
N PRO A 71 -11.90 -11.21 17.33
CA PRO A 71 -13.01 -10.31 17.02
C PRO A 71 -13.32 -9.32 18.16
N SER A 72 -13.20 -9.77 19.42
CA SER A 72 -13.51 -8.97 20.61
C SER A 72 -12.43 -9.12 21.68
N PRO A 73 -11.21 -8.59 21.43
CA PRO A 73 -10.15 -8.62 22.43
C PRO A 73 -10.50 -7.63 23.57
N PRO A 74 -10.11 -7.93 24.82
CA PRO A 74 -10.33 -7.02 25.95
C PRO A 74 -9.71 -5.64 25.73
N GLU A 75 -8.54 -5.60 25.11
CA GLU A 75 -7.88 -4.39 24.66
C GLU A 75 -7.35 -4.57 23.24
N LYS A 76 -7.77 -3.68 22.33
CA LYS A 76 -7.29 -3.71 20.94
C LYS A 76 -5.89 -3.09 20.89
N PRO A 77 -4.83 -3.84 20.52
CA PRO A 77 -3.46 -3.33 20.52
C PRO A 77 -3.30 -2.21 19.49
N LEU A 78 -2.34 -1.30 19.73
CA LEU A 78 -2.09 -0.14 18.87
C LEU A 78 -1.88 -0.54 17.40
N ILE A 79 -1.09 -1.59 17.15
CA ILE A 79 -0.81 -2.05 15.80
C ILE A 79 -2.06 -2.51 15.03
N ARG A 80 -3.03 -3.10 15.75
CA ARG A 80 -4.32 -3.49 15.17
C ARG A 80 -5.17 -2.25 14.85
N ARG A 81 -5.17 -1.24 15.73
CA ARG A 81 -5.86 0.04 15.46
C ARG A 81 -5.28 0.76 14.24
N LEU A 82 -3.94 0.80 14.15
CA LEU A 82 -3.23 1.39 13.00
C LEU A 82 -3.52 0.63 11.71
N LYS A 83 -3.41 -0.70 11.71
CA LYS A 83 -3.76 -1.54 10.56
C LYS A 83 -5.18 -1.24 10.06
N ASP A 84 -6.15 -1.20 10.99
CA ASP A 84 -7.55 -1.05 10.66
C ASP A 84 -7.86 0.35 10.13
N GLY A 85 -7.31 1.39 10.76
CA GLY A 85 -7.44 2.77 10.29
C GLY A 85 -6.76 3.01 8.94
N LEU A 86 -5.55 2.48 8.75
CA LEU A 86 -4.85 2.56 7.47
C LEU A 86 -5.67 1.90 6.35
N PHE A 87 -6.25 0.72 6.61
CA PHE A 87 -7.08 0.03 5.63
C PHE A 87 -8.33 0.83 5.28
N SER A 88 -9.13 1.17 6.29
CA SER A 88 -10.46 1.73 6.08
C SER A 88 -10.43 3.17 5.59
N CYS A 89 -9.49 3.99 6.06
CA CYS A 89 -9.43 5.41 5.70
C CYS A 89 -8.64 5.66 4.42
N LEU A 90 -7.62 4.86 4.11
CA LEU A 90 -6.65 5.18 3.05
C LEU A 90 -6.50 4.06 2.03
N ALA A 91 -6.01 2.87 2.44
CA ALA A 91 -5.57 1.86 1.49
C ALA A 91 -6.72 1.30 0.64
N PHE A 92 -7.86 1.02 1.25
CA PHE A 92 -9.02 0.51 0.51
C PHE A 92 -9.66 1.58 -0.38
N PRO A 93 -10.08 2.77 0.12
CA PRO A 93 -10.70 3.78 -0.72
C PRO A 93 -9.80 4.27 -1.86
N LEU A 94 -8.51 4.49 -1.60
CA LEU A 94 -7.59 4.97 -2.63
C LEU A 94 -7.34 3.92 -3.71
N SER A 95 -7.21 2.64 -3.33
CA SER A 95 -7.07 1.56 -4.31
C SER A 95 -8.31 1.43 -5.19
N MET A 96 -9.51 1.57 -4.61
CA MET A 96 -10.76 1.56 -5.38
C MET A 96 -10.81 2.74 -6.35
N PHE A 97 -10.47 3.95 -5.88
CA PHE A 97 -10.45 5.14 -6.72
C PHE A 97 -9.45 5.00 -7.89
N VAL A 98 -8.21 4.60 -7.61
CA VAL A 98 -7.17 4.36 -8.61
C VAL A 98 -7.61 3.29 -9.62
N GLY A 99 -8.11 2.14 -9.13
CA GLY A 99 -8.54 1.04 -9.99
C GLY A 99 -9.68 1.45 -10.91
N LEU A 100 -10.70 2.12 -10.39
CA LEU A 100 -11.88 2.54 -11.16
C LEU A 100 -11.60 3.71 -12.11
N THR A 101 -10.77 4.68 -11.70
CA THR A 101 -10.59 5.92 -12.46
C THR A 101 -9.48 5.82 -13.50
N PHE A 102 -8.40 5.07 -13.21
CA PHE A 102 -7.26 4.97 -14.11
C PHE A 102 -7.23 3.68 -14.93
N TRP A 103 -7.81 2.58 -14.41
CA TRP A 103 -7.73 1.25 -15.02
C TRP A 103 -9.09 0.59 -15.30
N GLY A 104 -10.18 1.28 -14.96
CA GLY A 104 -11.57 0.83 -15.16
C GLY A 104 -12.08 1.09 -16.56
#